data_AF-A0A2A5M588-F1
#
_entry.id   AF-A0A2A5M588-F1
#
_cell.length_a   1.000
_cell.length_b   1.000
_cell.length_c   1.000
_cell.angle_alpha   90.00
_cell.angle_beta   90.00
_cell.angle_gamma   90.00
#
_symmetry.space_group_name_H-M   'P 1'
#
loop_
_entity.id
_entity.type
_entity.pdbx_description
1 polymer ?
#
loop_
_entity_poly.entity_id
_entity_poly.type
_entity_poly.pdbx_seq_one_letter_code
_entity_poly.pdbx_strand_id
1 'polypeptide(L)'
;MFEVVIGLEVHTQLNTKTKIFCSCATSFGEAPNTNVCPTCLALPGALPVLNEEVVKKAIAFGKAVNATINKKSVFNRKNYFYPDLPKAYQISQFD
;
A
#
# COMPACT_ATOMS: atom_id res chain seq x y z
N MET A 1 2.74 39.36 14.34
CA MET A 1 1.48 38.77 13.84
C MET A 1 1.79 37.33 13.47
N PHE A 2 0.90 36.37 13.76
CA PHE A 2 1.09 34.96 13.41
C PHE A 2 0.21 34.60 12.21
N GLU A 3 0.65 33.61 11.44
CA GLU A 3 -0.05 33.05 10.28
C GLU A 3 -0.13 31.52 10.46
N VAL A 4 -1.29 30.94 10.11
CA VAL A 4 -1.53 29.50 10.23
C VAL A 4 -1.29 28.82 8.89
N VAL A 5 -0.41 27.81 8.88
CA VAL A 5 -0.09 27.00 7.71
C VAL A 5 -0.50 25.54 7.99
N ILE A 6 -1.29 24.94 7.10
CA ILE A 6 -1.85 23.59 7.26
C ILE A 6 -1.43 22.71 6.09
N GLY A 7 -0.93 21.51 6.38
CA GLY A 7 -0.72 20.42 5.43
C GLY A 7 -1.60 19.23 5.78
N LEU A 8 -2.02 18.47 4.76
CA LEU A 8 -2.85 17.28 4.92
C LEU A 8 -2.13 16.05 4.37
N GLU A 9 -2.20 14.95 5.09
CA GLU A 9 -1.78 13.63 4.64
C GLU A 9 -3.01 12.72 4.61
N VAL A 10 -3.34 12.21 3.42
CA VAL A 10 -4.55 11.43 3.19
C VAL A 10 -4.18 10.05 2.66
N HIS A 11 -4.59 9.01 3.38
CA HIS A 11 -4.49 7.63 2.94
C HIS A 11 -5.83 7.17 2.36
N THR A 12 -5.81 6.64 1.13
CA THR A 12 -7.01 6.11 0.47
C THR A 12 -6.83 4.63 0.18
N GLN A 13 -7.75 3.79 0.66
CA GLN A 13 -7.76 2.37 0.33
C GLN A 13 -8.31 2.16 -1.08
N LEU A 14 -7.51 1.57 -1.96
CA LEU A 14 -7.96 1.22 -3.31
C LEU A 14 -8.98 0.07 -3.27
N ASN A 15 -10.04 0.21 -4.05
CA ASN A 15 -11.08 -0.81 -4.21
C ASN A 15 -10.67 -1.91 -5.19
N THR A 16 -9.57 -2.61 -4.90
CA THR A 16 -9.15 -3.82 -5.63
C THR A 16 -9.77 -5.07 -4.99
N LYS A 17 -9.86 -6.18 -5.73
CA LYS A 17 -10.36 -7.46 -5.18
C LYS A 17 -9.33 -8.19 -4.30
N THR A 18 -8.05 -8.00 -4.61
CA THR A 18 -6.92 -8.64 -3.92
C THR A 18 -5.95 -7.62 -3.37
N LYS A 19 -5.15 -8.02 -2.38
CA LYS A 19 -4.14 -7.17 -1.73
C LYS A 19 -3.06 -6.72 -2.72
N ILE A 20 -2.29 -5.71 -2.34
CA ILE A 20 -1.26 -5.10 -3.18
C ILE A 20 -0.10 -6.04 -3.53
N PHE A 21 0.28 -6.94 -2.62
CA PHE A 21 1.48 -7.80 -2.78
C PHE A 21 1.22 -9.31 -2.74
N CYS A 22 -0.06 -9.72 -2.69
CA CYS A 22 -0.47 -11.13 -2.67
C CYS A 22 -1.92 -11.28 -3.14
N SER A 23 -2.38 -12.51 -3.37
CA SER A 23 -3.71 -12.82 -3.91
C SER A 23 -4.84 -12.88 -2.88
N CYS A 24 -4.58 -12.64 -1.59
CA CYS A 24 -5.65 -12.62 -0.57
C CYS A 24 -6.69 -11.53 -0.87
N ALA A 25 -7.94 -11.79 -0.49
CA ALA A 25 -9.04 -10.84 -0.64
C ALA A 25 -8.86 -9.59 0.24
N THR A 26 -9.48 -8.50 -0.20
CA THR A 26 -9.60 -7.20 0.49
C THR A 26 -11.01 -6.99 1.07
N SER A 27 -11.87 -8.02 1.06
CA SER A 27 -13.23 -7.95 1.61
C SER A 27 -13.23 -7.62 3.09
N PHE A 28 -14.31 -6.98 3.53
CA PHE A 28 -14.53 -6.58 4.92
C PHE A 28 -15.55 -7.50 5.60
N GLY A 29 -15.45 -7.64 6.92
CA GLY A 29 -16.42 -8.37 7.75
C GLY A 29 -16.15 -9.88 7.89
N GLU A 30 -15.09 -10.40 7.27
CA GLU A 30 -14.66 -11.79 7.47
C GLU A 30 -14.12 -12.03 8.89
N ALA A 31 -14.06 -13.30 9.29
CA ALA A 31 -13.47 -13.67 10.56
C ALA A 31 -11.98 -13.25 10.66
N PRO A 32 -11.47 -13.02 11.90
CA PRO A 32 -10.08 -12.65 12.11
C PRO A 32 -9.11 -13.65 11.47
N ASN A 33 -8.09 -13.13 10.79
CA ASN A 33 -7.03 -13.92 10.15
C ASN A 33 -7.51 -14.94 9.10
N THR A 34 -8.67 -14.74 8.47
CA THR A 34 -9.15 -15.60 7.37
C THR A 34 -8.54 -15.23 6.02
N ASN A 35 -8.47 -13.93 5.71
CA ASN A 35 -7.93 -13.42 4.44
C ASN A 35 -6.42 -13.23 4.49
N VAL A 36 -5.66 -14.30 4.79
CA VAL A 36 -4.21 -14.23 5.01
C VAL A 36 -3.44 -15.31 4.25
N CYS A 37 -2.15 -15.06 4.02
CA CYS A 37 -1.22 -16.01 3.40
C CYS A 37 0.21 -15.71 3.88
N PRO A 38 1.20 -16.56 3.55
CA PRO A 38 2.59 -16.36 3.95
C PRO A 38 3.14 -14.95 3.64
N THR A 39 2.79 -14.37 2.48
CA THR A 39 3.30 -13.04 2.09
C THR A 39 2.76 -11.91 2.95
N CYS A 40 1.44 -11.87 3.23
CA CYS A 40 0.89 -10.79 4.05
C CYS A 40 1.15 -11.00 5.54
N LEU A 41 1.37 -12.25 5.98
CA LEU A 41 1.81 -12.59 7.34
C LEU A 41 3.32 -12.48 7.56
N ALA A 42 4.09 -12.14 6.52
CA ALA A 42 5.55 -12.04 6.59
C ALA A 42 6.26 -13.35 7.00
N LEU A 43 5.69 -14.50 6.64
CA LEU A 43 6.33 -15.78 6.97
C LEU A 43 7.68 -15.91 6.24
N PRO A 44 8.67 -16.56 6.85
CA PRO A 44 9.99 -16.74 6.24
C PRO A 44 9.91 -17.33 4.83
N GLY A 45 10.65 -16.72 3.89
CA GLY A 45 10.70 -17.15 2.48
C GLY A 45 9.59 -16.61 1.58
N ALA A 46 8.57 -15.94 2.12
CA ALA A 46 7.51 -15.36 1.31
C ALA A 46 7.96 -14.09 0.57
N LEU A 47 7.57 -13.94 -0.70
CA LEU A 47 7.95 -12.83 -1.57
C LEU A 47 6.71 -11.99 -1.99
N PRO A 48 6.85 -10.66 -2.15
CA PRO A 48 5.78 -9.80 -2.64
C PRO A 48 5.68 -9.82 -4.16
N VAL A 49 4.45 -9.82 -4.70
CA VAL A 49 4.18 -9.65 -6.14
C VAL A 49 3.17 -8.54 -6.32
N LEU A 50 3.54 -7.50 -7.06
CA LEU A 50 2.71 -6.30 -7.24
C LEU A 50 1.42 -6.59 -7.99
N ASN A 51 0.31 -6.09 -7.47
CA ASN A 51 -1.00 -6.14 -8.09
C ASN A 51 -1.12 -5.10 -9.23
N GLU A 52 -1.41 -5.56 -10.44
CA GLU A 52 -1.56 -4.70 -11.63
C GLU A 52 -2.71 -3.71 -11.51
N GLU A 53 -3.82 -4.09 -10.86
CA GLU A 53 -4.99 -3.22 -10.68
C GLU A 53 -4.67 -2.04 -9.76
N VAL A 54 -3.82 -2.25 -8.75
CA VAL A 54 -3.31 -1.17 -7.88
C VAL A 54 -2.59 -0.11 -8.71
N VAL A 55 -1.72 -0.52 -9.62
CA VAL A 55 -0.97 0.40 -10.49
C VAL A 55 -1.91 1.17 -11.41
N LYS A 56 -2.87 0.49 -12.04
CA LYS A 56 -3.87 1.13 -12.92
C LYS A 56 -4.67 2.20 -12.18
N LYS A 57 -5.16 1.89 -10.97
CA LYS A 57 -5.93 2.83 -10.14
C LYS A 57 -5.07 4.01 -9.65
N ALA A 58 -3.82 3.76 -9.24
CA ALA A 58 -2.90 4.81 -8.83
C ALA A 58 -2.59 5.80 -9.97
N ILE A 59 -2.34 5.29 -11.19
CA ILE A 59 -2.15 6.12 -12.38
C ILE A 59 -3.42 6.89 -12.73
N ALA A 60 -4.59 6.26 -12.65
CA ALA A 60 -5.87 6.92 -12.90
C ALA A 60 -6.10 8.07 -11.91
N PHE A 61 -5.83 7.86 -10.62
CA PHE A 61 -5.90 8.92 -9.62
C PHE A 61 -4.92 10.06 -9.92
N GLY A 62 -3.65 9.74 -10.20
CA GLY A 62 -2.64 10.74 -10.55
C GLY A 62 -3.05 11.61 -11.74
N LYS A 63 -3.62 11.01 -12.79
CA LYS A 63 -4.19 11.76 -13.92
C LYS A 63 -5.38 12.63 -13.52
N ALA A 64 -6.28 12.12 -12.68
CA ALA A 64 -7.46 12.85 -12.23
C ALA A 64 -7.13 14.11 -11.41
N VAL A 65 -5.99 14.10 -10.71
CA VAL A 65 -5.51 15.26 -9.94
C VAL A 65 -4.45 16.08 -10.69
N ASN A 66 -4.29 15.86 -12.00
CA ASN A 66 -3.30 16.53 -12.85
C ASN A 66 -1.85 16.40 -12.36
N ALA A 67 -1.50 15.29 -11.70
CA ALA A 67 -0.13 15.00 -11.29
C ALA A 67 0.71 14.52 -12.49
N THR A 68 2.01 14.83 -12.43
CA THR A 68 2.99 14.29 -13.38
C THR A 68 3.26 12.82 -13.05
N ILE A 69 2.97 11.92 -14.00
CA ILE A 69 3.24 10.50 -13.84
C ILE A 69 4.67 10.19 -14.29
N ASN A 70 5.50 9.73 -13.35
CA ASN A 70 6.86 9.29 -13.64
C ASN A 70 6.85 7.98 -14.44
N LYS A 71 7.74 7.87 -15.45
CA LYS A 71 7.90 6.65 -16.25
C LYS A 71 8.55 5.50 -15.48
N LYS A 72 9.27 5.84 -14.40
CA LYS A 72 9.92 4.90 -13.50
C LYS A 72 9.60 5.31 -12.08
N SER A 73 9.24 4.33 -11.27
CA SER A 73 9.07 4.48 -9.82
C SER A 73 9.59 3.22 -9.15
N VAL A 74 10.02 3.34 -7.90
CA VAL A 74 10.59 2.25 -7.11
C VAL A 74 9.75 2.04 -5.86
N PHE A 75 9.64 0.79 -5.42
CA PHE A 75 9.11 0.47 -4.09
C PHE A 75 10.28 0.35 -3.11
N ASN A 76 10.22 1.11 -2.02
CA ASN A 76 11.20 1.15 -0.95
C ASN A 76 10.62 0.51 0.33
N ARG A 77 11.49 0.18 1.28
CA ARG A 77 11.12 -0.37 2.60
C ARG A 77 11.23 0.72 3.66
N LYS A 78 10.09 1.12 4.24
CA LYS A 78 10.01 2.03 5.39
C LYS A 78 10.02 1.20 6.67
N ASN A 79 11.15 1.16 7.37
CA ASN A 79 11.38 0.24 8.50
C ASN A 79 10.89 0.83 9.83
N TYR A 80 10.09 0.06 10.57
CA TYR A 80 9.68 0.35 11.96
C TYR A 80 9.05 -0.89 12.61
N PHE A 81 9.12 -0.99 13.93
CA PHE A 81 8.56 -2.11 14.68
C PHE A 81 7.17 -1.76 15.20
N TYR A 82 6.18 -2.57 14.82
CA TYR A 82 4.85 -2.50 15.39
C TYR A 82 4.13 -3.85 15.22
N PRO A 83 3.29 -4.31 16.17
CA PRO A 83 2.68 -5.64 16.10
C PRO A 83 1.78 -5.90 14.88
N ASP A 84 1.17 -4.87 14.30
CA ASP A 84 0.36 -4.99 13.07
C ASP A 84 1.18 -5.00 11.78
N LEU A 85 2.49 -4.76 11.87
CA LEU A 85 3.42 -4.71 10.75
C LEU A 85 4.35 -5.93 10.78
N PRO A 86 3.91 -7.08 10.24
CA PRO A 86 4.59 -8.36 10.47
C PRO A 86 5.98 -8.44 9.84
N LYS A 87 6.29 -7.59 8.84
CA LYS A 87 7.60 -7.55 8.17
C LYS A 87 8.64 -6.68 8.87
N ALA A 88 8.25 -5.91 9.90
CA ALA A 88 9.04 -4.79 10.45
C ALA A 88 9.43 -3.70 9.41
N TYR A 89 8.80 -3.73 8.24
CA TYR A 89 8.85 -2.66 7.26
C TYR A 89 7.57 -2.61 6.43
N GLN A 90 7.16 -1.40 6.07
CA GLN A 90 6.12 -1.13 5.10
C GLN A 90 6.75 -0.98 3.71
N ILE A 91 6.19 -1.65 2.71
CA ILE A 91 6.58 -1.42 1.31
C ILE A 91 5.81 -0.18 0.83
N SER A 92 6.54 0.90 0.51
CA SER A 92 6.00 2.19 0.08
C SER A 92 6.89 2.78 -1.04
N GLN A 93 6.78 4.08 -1.34
CA GLN A 93 7.66 4.81 -2.27
C GLN A 93 8.34 5.97 -1.53
N PHE A 94 9.55 6.34 -1.94
CA PHE A 94 10.31 7.45 -1.35
C PHE A 94 11.07 8.28 -2.40
N ASP A 95 11.77 7.62 -3.33
CA ASP A 95 12.61 8.25 -4.37
C ASP A 95 11.83 8.69 -5.62
#